data_AF-A0A7Y2EC53-F1
#
_entry.id   AF-A0A7Y2EC53-F1
#
_cell.length_a   1.000
_cell.length_b   1.000
_cell.length_c   1.000
_cell.angle_alpha   90.00
_cell.angle_beta   90.00
_cell.angle_gamma   90.00
#
_symmetry.space_group_name_H-M   'P 1'
#
loop_
_entity.id
_entity.type
_entity.pdbx_description
1 polymer ?
#
loop_
_entity_poly.entity_id
_entity_poly.type
_entity_poly.pdbx_seq_one_letter_code
_entity_poly.pdbx_strand_id
1 'polypeptide(L)' 'DTLKQNYPGTEAWFISSNMEALKHVGLRTSRKIKVYNSQLESRFVKYEIYSGSKKAKHQSAD' A
#
# COMPACT_ATOMS: atom_id res chain seq x y z
N ASP A 1 2.98 8.43 -7.37
CA ASP A 1 1.99 9.38 -6.80
C ASP A 1 0.52 9.09 -7.10
N THR A 2 0.17 8.47 -8.24
CA THR A 2 -1.23 8.30 -8.70
C THR A 2 -2.22 7.84 -7.63
N LEU A 3 -1.87 6.81 -6.84
CA LEU A 3 -2.75 6.30 -5.79
C LEU A 3 -3.06 7.34 -4.71
N LYS A 4 -2.05 8.14 -4.30
CA LYS A 4 -2.21 9.17 -3.27
C LYS A 4 -3.03 10.36 -3.77
N GLN A 5 -2.86 10.73 -5.04
CA GLN A 5 -3.48 11.93 -5.60
C GLN A 5 -4.92 11.67 -6.07
N ASN A 6 -5.16 10.54 -6.74
CA ASN A 6 -6.42 10.31 -7.44
C ASN A 6 -7.40 9.43 -6.65
N TYR A 7 -6.92 8.65 -5.67
CA TYR A 7 -7.75 7.68 -4.95
C TYR A 7 -7.67 7.80 -3.42
N PRO A 8 -7.83 9.01 -2.84
CA PRO A 8 -7.85 9.18 -1.39
C PRO A 8 -9.07 8.49 -0.76
N GLY A 9 -8.89 7.89 0.41
CA GLY A 9 -9.97 7.20 1.15
C GLY A 9 -10.28 5.79 0.64
N THR A 10 -9.44 5.22 -0.22
CA THR A 10 -9.69 3.91 -0.84
C THR A 10 -8.74 2.82 -0.35
N GLU A 11 -9.13 1.57 -0.61
CA GLU A 11 -8.28 0.41 -0.38
C GLU A 11 -7.79 -0.14 -1.72
N ALA A 12 -6.47 -0.15 -1.92
CA ALA A 12 -5.85 -0.74 -3.10
C ALA A 12 -5.23 -2.09 -2.75
N TRP A 13 -5.59 -3.12 -3.52
CA TRP A 13 -5.05 -4.47 -3.37
C TRP A 13 -4.21 -4.82 -4.59
N PHE A 14 -2.98 -5.29 -4.35
CA PHE A 14 -2.07 -5.73 -5.40
C PHE A 14 -1.70 -7.18 -5.21
N ILE A 15 -1.69 -7.95 -6.30
CA ILE A 15 -1.05 -9.25 -6.38
C ILE A 15 0.20 -9.11 -7.25
N SER A 16 1.36 -9.43 -6.69
CA SER A 16 2.62 -9.38 -7.42
C SER A 16 3.55 -10.50 -6.96
N SER A 17 4.18 -11.17 -7.93
CA SER A 17 5.30 -12.08 -7.72
C SER A 17 6.63 -11.34 -7.59
N ASN A 18 6.70 -10.08 -8.05
CA ASN A 18 7.89 -9.26 -7.94
C ASN A 18 7.87 -8.45 -6.63
N MET A 19 8.70 -8.88 -5.67
CA MET A 19 8.85 -8.25 -4.36
C MET A 19 9.58 -6.90 -4.42
N GLU A 20 10.45 -6.69 -5.40
CA GLU A 20 11.19 -5.44 -5.57
C GLU A 20 10.29 -4.33 -6.07
N ALA A 21 9.44 -4.62 -7.08
CA ALA A 21 8.45 -3.70 -7.61
C ALA A 21 7.53 -3.11 -6.51
N LEU A 22 7.16 -3.93 -5.52
CA LEU A 22 6.32 -3.48 -4.40
C LEU A 22 7.00 -2.42 -3.50
N LYS A 23 8.33 -2.37 -3.46
CA LYS A 23 9.08 -1.34 -2.71
C LYS A 23 9.00 0.02 -3.39
N HIS A 24 8.89 0.05 -4.73
CA HIS A 24 8.81 1.28 -5.51
C HIS A 24 7.47 2.02 -5.38
N VAL A 25 6.42 1.35 -4.90
CA VAL A 25 5.09 1.97 -4.70
C VAL A 25 5.13 3.13 -3.69
N GLY A 26 6.09 3.16 -2.76
CA GLY A 26 6.29 4.28 -1.84
C GLY A 26 5.12 4.50 -0.86
N LEU A 27 4.30 3.47 -0.65
CA LEU A 27 3.19 3.43 0.29
C LEU A 27 3.46 2.38 1.37
N ARG A 28 3.00 2.66 2.59
CA ARG A 28 3.03 1.67 3.67
C ARG A 28 1.95 0.63 3.38
N THR A 29 2.35 -0.64 3.38
CA THR A 29 1.43 -1.77 3.29
C THR A 29 0.75 -1.97 4.64
N SER A 30 -0.59 -2.06 4.64
CA SER A 30 -1.38 -2.35 5.84
C SER A 30 -1.43 -3.86 6.11
N ARG A 31 -1.47 -4.68 5.04
CA ARG A 31 -1.43 -6.14 5.14
C ARG A 31 -0.55 -6.73 4.04
N LYS A 32 0.12 -7.84 4.35
CA LYS A 32 0.88 -8.66 3.38
C LYS A 32 0.54 -10.12 3.60
N ILE A 33 -0.02 -10.76 2.59
CA ILE A 33 -0.43 -12.17 2.60
C ILE A 33 0.42 -12.89 1.56
N LYS A 34 1.05 -14.01 1.96
CA LYS A 34 1.77 -14.87 1.01
C LYS A 34 0.73 -15.71 0.25
N VAL A 35 0.79 -15.66 -1.07
CA VAL A 35 -0.13 -16.39 -1.96
C VAL A 35 0.68 -17.09 -3.04
N TYR A 36 0.09 -18.08 -3.69
CA TYR A 36 0.70 -18.75 -4.83
C TYR A 36 -0.20 -18.52 -6.04
N ASN A 37 0.32 -17.83 -7.05
CA ASN A 37 -0.36 -17.71 -8.33
C ASN A 37 0.01 -18.94 -9.16
N SER A 38 -0.73 -20.03 -8.97
CA SER A 38 -0.36 -21.38 -9.41
C SER A 38 0.98 -21.81 -8.80
N GLN A 39 2.02 -22.02 -9.59
CA GLN A 39 3.35 -22.42 -9.11
C GLN A 39 4.23 -21.22 -8.71
N LEU A 40 3.78 -19.99 -8.95
CA LEU A 40 4.57 -18.79 -8.71
C LEU A 40 4.30 -18.20 -7.32
N GLU A 41 5.32 -18.15 -6.47
CA GLU A 41 5.23 -17.46 -5.18
C GLU A 41 4.94 -15.97 -5.41
N SER A 42 3.86 -15.49 -4.81
CA SER A 42 3.37 -14.13 -4.95
C SER A 42 2.95 -13.55 -3.61
N ARG A 43 2.75 -12.23 -3.58
CA ARG A 43 2.20 -11.55 -2.41
C ARG A 43 0.96 -10.78 -2.77
N PHE A 44 -0.06 -10.98 -1.95
CA PHE A 44 -1.25 -10.17 -1.95
C PHE A 44 -1.12 -9.11 -0.88
N VAL A 45 -0.94 -7.87 -1.30
CA VAL A 45 -0.67 -6.74 -0.40
C VAL A 45 -1.81 -5.74 -0.44
N LYS A 46 -2.15 -5.23 0.73
CA LYS A 46 -3.17 -4.18 0.91
C LYS A 46 -2.48 -2.86 1.20
N TYR A 47 -2.86 -1.83 0.47
CA TYR A 47 -2.54 -0.43 0.76
C TYR A 47 -3.81 0.30 1.12
N GLU A 48 -3.79 0.96 2.26
CA GLU A 48 -4.87 1.81 2.73
C GLU A 48 -4.48 3.25 2.42
N ILE A 49 -5.18 3.85 1.46
CA ILE A 49 -4.87 5.17 0.96
C ILE A 49 -5.73 6.14 1.75
N TYR A 50 -5.17 6.79 2.76
CA TYR A 50 -5.89 7.76 3.57
C TYR A 50 -6.04 9.10 2.84
N SER A 51 -7.21 9.73 2.96
CA SER A 51 -7.40 11.14 2.63
C SER A 51 -6.70 12.00 3.68
N GLY A 52 -5.45 12.40 3.40
CA GLY A 52 -4.62 13.21 4.29
C GLY A 52 -3.33 12.54 4.76
N SER A 53 -2.47 13.30 5.43
CA SER A 53 -1.18 12.80 5.91
C SER A 53 -1.27 12.39 7.38
N LYS A 54 -0.82 11.17 7.73
CA LYS A 54 -0.61 10.79 9.14
C LYS A 54 0.40 11.70 9.85
N LYS A 55 1.23 12.48 9.12
CA LYS A 55 2.12 13.50 9.73
C LYS A 55 1.34 14.65 10.37
N ALA A 56 0.16 15.02 9.86
CA ALA A 56 -0.64 16.10 10.43
C ALA A 56 -1.21 15.76 11.83
N LYS A 57 -1.37 14.47 12.15
CA LYS A 57 -1.81 14.03 13.49
C LYS A 57 -0.80 14.32 14.60
N HIS A 58 0.46 14.64 14.28
CA HIS A 58 1.50 14.97 15.27
C HIS A 58 1.81 16.48 15.33
N GLN A 59 0.98 17.33 14.73
CA GLN A 59 1.24 18.78 14.63
C GLN A 59 0.24 19.61 15.47
N SER A 60 -0.36 19.01 16.49
CA SER A 60 -1.32 19.68 17.39
C SER A 60 -1.07 19.26 18.83
N ALA A 61 0.01 19.77 19.41
CA ALA A 61 0.27 19.84 20.85
C ALA A 61 1.43 20.82 21.11
N ASP A 62 1.21 22.09 20.79
CA ASP A 62 1.85 23.25 21.41
C ASP A 62 0.84 24.41 21.35
#